data_AF-A0A1F4VRV6-F1
#
_entry.id   AF-A0A1F4VRV6-F1
#
_cell.length_a   1.000
_cell.length_b   1.000
_cell.length_c   1.000
_cell.angle_alpha   90.00
_cell.angle_beta   90.00
_cell.angle_gamma   90.00
#
_symmetry.space_group_name_H-M   'P 1'
#
loop_
_entity.id
_entity.type
_entity.pdbx_description
1 polymer ?
#
loop_
_entity_poly.entity_id
_entity_poly.type
_entity_poly.pdbx_seq_one_letter_code
_entity_poly.pdbx_strand_id
1 'polypeptide(L)'
;MNKPVLPTNELKYFEAVNRITTSKSEDELKVAIEDAVVVMKDYFNSQPLENLKESAIAMNQNPGDKEIRSKFQENFESFLYATAIEDGRYMSFNAHKDDYYYAKKLRKKIIEENKITSQTEMIIVDMAVISYFRYLRISSVQVQLVSQIATLTGKDLQPKVNLLKQYDRQIEASYRQFISSVTFLKEIRQPKLNVKIQSKETFVARNQQFNKNS
;
A
#
# COMPACT_ATOMS: atom_id res chain seq x y z
N MET A 1 31.33 -9.12 -10.12
CA MET A 1 30.01 -8.54 -9.77
C MET A 1 28.95 -9.53 -10.21
N ASN A 2 28.28 -10.21 -9.27
CA ASN A 2 27.16 -11.10 -9.60
C ASN A 2 25.95 -10.23 -9.94
N LYS A 3 25.46 -10.34 -11.18
CA LYS A 3 24.17 -9.73 -11.55
C LYS A 3 23.08 -10.38 -10.67
N PRO A 4 22.15 -9.59 -10.10
CA PRO A 4 21.04 -10.16 -9.36
C PRO A 4 20.26 -11.09 -10.29
N VAL A 5 20.13 -12.35 -9.89
CA VAL A 5 19.26 -13.32 -10.57
C VAL A 5 17.83 -12.93 -10.18
N LEU A 6 17.07 -12.41 -11.15
CA LEU A 6 15.66 -12.16 -10.96
C LEU A 6 14.97 -13.51 -10.64
N PRO A 7 14.07 -13.58 -9.65
CA PRO A 7 13.27 -14.79 -9.42
C PRO A 7 12.59 -15.24 -10.72
N THR A 8 12.47 -16.55 -10.90
CA THR A 8 12.08 -17.23 -12.16
C THR A 8 10.83 -16.67 -12.82
N ASN A 9 9.93 -16.09 -12.04
CA ASN A 9 8.68 -15.52 -12.50
C ASN A 9 8.80 -14.03 -12.91
N GLU A 10 9.69 -13.25 -12.30
CA GLU A 10 10.00 -11.89 -12.77
C GLU A 10 10.66 -11.95 -14.16
N LEU A 11 11.49 -12.99 -14.40
CA LEU A 11 12.07 -13.25 -15.71
C LEU A 11 11.00 -13.52 -16.78
N LYS A 12 10.02 -14.36 -16.46
CA LYS A 12 8.88 -14.67 -17.34
C LYS A 12 8.03 -13.43 -17.67
N TYR A 13 7.83 -12.54 -16.69
CA TYR A 13 7.14 -11.27 -16.91
C TYR A 13 7.92 -10.39 -17.90
N PHE A 14 9.23 -10.22 -17.70
CA PHE A 14 10.07 -9.44 -18.60
C PHE A 14 10.11 -10.03 -20.02
N GLU A 15 10.19 -11.34 -20.15
CA GLU A 15 10.15 -12.04 -21.43
C GLU A 15 8.81 -11.83 -22.15
N ALA A 16 7.70 -11.91 -21.42
CA ALA A 16 6.36 -11.70 -22.00
C ALA A 16 6.15 -10.25 -22.46
N VAL A 17 6.55 -9.26 -21.64
CA VAL A 17 6.49 -7.84 -22.02
C VAL A 17 7.43 -7.51 -23.19
N ASN A 18 8.62 -8.12 -23.23
CA ASN A 18 9.56 -7.91 -24.32
C ASN A 18 9.06 -8.52 -25.64
N ARG A 19 8.27 -9.60 -25.59
CA ARG A 19 7.60 -10.13 -26.79
C ARG A 19 6.56 -9.15 -27.33
N ILE A 20 5.81 -8.45 -26.47
CA ILE A 20 4.88 -7.40 -26.90
C ILE A 20 5.62 -6.31 -27.68
N THR A 21 6.74 -5.80 -27.15
CA THR A 21 7.49 -4.70 -27.77
C THR A 21 8.27 -5.10 -29.02
N THR A 22 8.49 -6.40 -29.25
CA THR A 22 9.24 -6.93 -30.40
C THR A 22 8.37 -7.60 -31.46
N SER A 23 7.04 -7.64 -31.25
CA SER A 23 6.05 -8.19 -32.19
C SER A 23 6.16 -7.52 -33.57
N LYS A 24 6.12 -8.31 -34.64
CA LYS A 24 6.22 -7.81 -36.02
C LYS A 24 4.91 -7.87 -36.80
N SER A 25 3.91 -8.57 -36.27
CA SER A 25 2.58 -8.70 -36.86
C SER A 25 1.48 -8.53 -35.82
N GLU A 26 0.26 -8.26 -36.28
CA GLU A 26 -0.91 -8.10 -35.41
C GLU A 26 -1.27 -9.40 -34.69
N ASP A 27 -1.11 -10.55 -35.35
CA ASP A 27 -1.35 -11.86 -34.76
C ASP A 27 -0.28 -12.22 -33.71
N GLU A 28 0.99 -11.89 -33.97
CA GLU A 28 2.06 -12.04 -32.98
C GLU A 28 1.80 -11.16 -31.75
N LEU A 29 1.33 -9.93 -31.97
CA LEU A 29 1.01 -9.00 -30.90
C LEU A 29 -0.13 -9.53 -30.03
N LYS A 30 -1.20 -10.08 -30.63
CA LYS A 30 -2.32 -10.69 -29.90
C LYS A 30 -1.85 -11.85 -29.02
N VAL A 31 -1.04 -12.76 -29.57
CA VAL A 31 -0.49 -13.90 -28.81
C VAL A 31 0.45 -13.41 -27.69
N ALA A 32 1.31 -12.43 -27.95
CA ALA A 32 2.21 -11.88 -26.94
C ALA A 32 1.45 -11.20 -25.79
N ILE A 33 0.34 -10.51 -26.09
CA ILE A 33 -0.55 -9.92 -25.09
C ILE A 33 -1.22 -11.03 -24.26
N GLU A 34 -1.73 -12.10 -24.89
CA GLU A 34 -2.34 -13.22 -24.17
C GLU A 34 -1.36 -13.93 -23.25
N ASP A 35 -0.15 -14.21 -23.72
CA ASP A 35 0.92 -14.81 -22.92
C ASP A 35 1.29 -13.92 -21.71
N ALA A 36 1.40 -12.61 -21.93
CA ALA A 36 1.67 -11.66 -20.86
C ALA A 36 0.52 -11.61 -19.84
N VAL A 37 -0.73 -11.67 -20.30
CA VAL A 37 -1.91 -11.73 -19.42
C VAL A 37 -1.91 -13.01 -18.59
N VAL A 38 -1.57 -14.16 -19.15
CA VAL A 38 -1.47 -15.43 -18.39
C VAL A 38 -0.40 -15.34 -17.31
N VAL A 39 0.80 -14.85 -17.66
CA VAL A 39 1.89 -14.66 -16.68
C VAL A 39 1.50 -13.64 -15.60
N MET A 40 0.74 -12.60 -15.98
CA MET A 40 0.27 -11.57 -15.06
C MET A 40 -0.87 -12.06 -14.15
N LYS A 41 -1.72 -12.99 -14.59
CA LYS A 41 -2.80 -13.58 -13.76
C LYS A 41 -2.28 -14.38 -12.56
N ASP A 42 -1.15 -15.05 -12.73
CA ASP A 42 -0.50 -15.77 -11.63
C ASP A 42 0.15 -14.81 -10.61
N TYR A 43 0.31 -13.53 -10.97
CA TYR A 43 1.02 -12.52 -10.18
C TYR A 43 0.13 -11.46 -9.56
N PHE A 44 -0.97 -11.11 -10.23
CA PHE A 44 -1.78 -9.94 -9.89
C PHE A 44 -3.24 -10.31 -9.71
N ASN A 45 -3.92 -9.58 -8.82
CA ASN A 45 -5.36 -9.71 -8.63
C ASN A 45 -6.08 -9.57 -9.98
N SER A 46 -6.99 -10.51 -10.30
CA SER A 46 -7.45 -10.73 -11.67
C SER A 46 -8.31 -9.59 -12.21
N GLN A 47 -9.01 -8.84 -11.36
CA GLN A 47 -10.00 -7.87 -11.84
C GLN A 47 -9.41 -6.65 -12.56
N PRO A 48 -8.40 -5.93 -12.03
CA PRO A 48 -7.79 -4.80 -12.75
C PRO A 48 -7.14 -5.23 -14.08
N LEU A 49 -6.55 -6.43 -14.13
CA LEU A 49 -5.96 -6.98 -15.34
C LEU A 49 -7.02 -7.32 -16.41
N GLU A 50 -8.15 -7.94 -16.02
CA GLU A 50 -9.25 -8.20 -16.95
C GLU A 50 -9.88 -6.91 -17.47
N ASN A 51 -10.10 -5.92 -16.60
CA ASN A 51 -10.61 -4.61 -17.02
C ASN A 51 -9.66 -3.92 -18.02
N LEU A 52 -8.34 -4.01 -17.79
CA LEU A 52 -7.33 -3.51 -18.72
C LEU A 52 -7.38 -4.26 -20.05
N LYS A 53 -7.48 -5.59 -20.04
CA LYS A 53 -7.61 -6.41 -21.25
C LYS A 53 -8.83 -6.01 -22.07
N GLU A 54 -10.00 -5.91 -21.45
CA GLU A 54 -11.25 -5.55 -22.13
C GLU A 54 -11.17 -4.15 -22.76
N SER A 55 -10.64 -3.18 -22.01
CA SER A 55 -10.49 -1.81 -22.52
C SER A 55 -9.41 -1.67 -23.59
N ALA A 56 -8.35 -2.47 -23.54
CA ALA A 56 -7.33 -2.54 -24.59
C ALA A 56 -7.91 -3.08 -25.91
N ILE A 57 -8.73 -4.13 -25.84
CA ILE A 57 -9.43 -4.69 -27.01
C ILE A 57 -10.37 -3.64 -27.61
N ALA A 58 -11.17 -2.97 -26.77
CA ALA A 58 -12.09 -1.92 -27.23
C ALA A 58 -11.34 -0.74 -27.88
N MET A 59 -10.21 -0.31 -27.30
CA MET A 59 -9.38 0.76 -27.85
C MET A 59 -8.74 0.37 -29.19
N ASN A 60 -8.32 -0.88 -29.35
CA ASN A 60 -7.79 -1.37 -30.62
C ASN A 60 -8.87 -1.43 -31.72
N GLN A 61 -10.10 -1.78 -31.36
CA GLN A 61 -11.24 -1.79 -32.29
C GLN A 61 -11.70 -0.38 -32.69
N ASN A 62 -11.59 0.60 -31.79
CA ASN A 62 -12.09 1.96 -31.99
C ASN A 62 -11.08 3.03 -31.51
N PRO A 63 -9.91 3.20 -32.16
CA PRO A 63 -8.81 4.00 -31.63
C PRO A 63 -9.04 5.52 -31.62
N GLY A 64 -10.03 5.99 -32.39
CA GLY A 64 -10.44 7.40 -32.47
C GLY A 64 -11.47 7.81 -31.42
N ASP A 65 -12.07 6.85 -30.71
CA ASP A 65 -13.07 7.12 -29.68
C ASP A 65 -12.39 7.63 -28.39
N LYS A 66 -12.77 8.85 -27.98
CA LYS A 66 -12.22 9.51 -26.80
C LYS A 66 -12.66 8.85 -25.49
N GLU A 67 -13.88 8.34 -25.42
CA GLU A 67 -14.42 7.71 -24.22
C GLU A 67 -13.73 6.37 -23.97
N ILE A 68 -13.58 5.56 -25.02
CA ILE A 68 -12.84 4.29 -24.95
C ILE A 68 -11.39 4.52 -24.54
N ARG A 69 -10.74 5.55 -25.10
CA ARG A 69 -9.37 5.92 -24.71
C ARG A 69 -9.27 6.34 -23.24
N SER A 70 -10.22 7.13 -22.72
CA SER A 70 -10.27 7.51 -21.30
C SER A 70 -10.39 6.28 -20.41
N LYS A 71 -11.32 5.38 -20.75
CA LYS A 71 -11.55 4.14 -20.00
C LYS A 71 -10.34 3.21 -20.00
N PHE A 72 -9.63 3.10 -21.13
CA PHE A 72 -8.36 2.37 -21.18
C PHE A 72 -7.31 2.98 -20.24
N GLN A 73 -7.16 4.30 -20.27
CA GLN A 73 -6.20 4.98 -19.41
C GLN A 73 -6.52 4.77 -17.92
N GLU A 74 -7.78 4.91 -17.52
CA GLU A 74 -8.24 4.67 -16.15
C GLU A 74 -7.94 3.24 -15.68
N ASN A 75 -8.23 2.24 -16.52
CA ASN A 75 -7.95 0.84 -16.21
C ASN A 75 -6.46 0.54 -16.17
N PHE A 76 -5.67 1.18 -17.04
CA PHE A 76 -4.21 1.06 -17.04
C PHE A 76 -3.61 1.62 -15.76
N GLU A 77 -4.04 2.81 -15.34
CA GLU A 77 -3.63 3.42 -14.07
C GLU A 77 -4.03 2.52 -12.88
N SER A 78 -5.28 2.05 -12.85
CA SER A 78 -5.77 1.12 -11.81
C SER A 78 -4.92 -0.15 -11.71
N PHE A 79 -4.58 -0.75 -12.85
CA PHE A 79 -3.69 -1.90 -12.92
C PHE A 79 -2.28 -1.59 -12.38
N LEU A 80 -1.69 -0.46 -12.79
CA LEU A 80 -0.37 -0.05 -12.30
C LEU A 80 -0.36 0.15 -10.78
N TYR A 81 -1.40 0.76 -10.20
CA TYR A 81 -1.50 0.92 -8.76
C TYR A 81 -1.65 -0.42 -8.04
N ALA A 82 -2.55 -1.29 -8.51
CA ALA A 82 -2.77 -2.62 -7.94
C ALA A 82 -1.47 -3.43 -7.90
N THR A 83 -0.78 -3.49 -9.05
CA THR A 83 0.48 -4.23 -9.17
C THR A 83 1.59 -3.66 -8.30
N ALA A 84 1.73 -2.33 -8.24
CA ALA A 84 2.72 -1.67 -7.40
C ALA A 84 2.48 -1.88 -5.91
N ILE A 85 1.21 -1.99 -5.47
CA ILE A 85 0.89 -2.36 -4.10
C ILE A 85 1.32 -3.81 -3.86
N GLU A 86 0.92 -4.75 -4.71
CA GLU A 86 1.17 -6.18 -4.49
C GLU A 86 2.66 -6.52 -4.39
N ASP A 87 3.48 -6.02 -5.32
CA ASP A 87 4.93 -6.26 -5.35
C ASP A 87 5.75 -5.37 -4.39
N GLY A 88 5.11 -4.37 -3.77
CA GLY A 88 5.72 -3.45 -2.81
C GLY A 88 6.51 -2.30 -3.46
N ARG A 89 6.40 -2.06 -4.77
CA ARG A 89 6.93 -0.84 -5.41
C ARG A 89 6.28 0.42 -4.86
N TYR A 90 5.01 0.37 -4.47
CA TYR A 90 4.33 1.51 -3.86
C TYR A 90 5.03 1.97 -2.56
N MET A 91 5.45 1.02 -1.73
CA MET A 91 6.25 1.29 -0.54
C MET A 91 7.61 1.93 -0.89
N SER A 92 8.22 1.55 -2.01
CA SER A 92 9.54 2.05 -2.43
C SER A 92 9.58 3.57 -2.68
N PHE A 93 8.45 4.17 -3.08
CA PHE A 93 8.33 5.62 -3.26
C PHE A 93 8.36 6.39 -1.94
N ASN A 94 8.03 5.73 -0.83
CA ASN A 94 7.86 6.35 0.48
C ASN A 94 8.94 5.92 1.49
N ALA A 95 9.60 4.79 1.25
CA ALA A 95 10.72 4.31 2.06
C ALA A 95 12.01 5.06 1.71
N HIS A 96 12.85 5.28 2.72
CA HIS A 96 14.19 5.77 2.45
C HIS A 96 15.00 4.70 1.69
N LYS A 97 15.80 5.11 0.71
CA LYS A 97 16.57 4.21 -0.17
C LYS A 97 17.40 3.15 0.59
N ASP A 98 18.08 3.54 1.68
CA ASP A 98 18.92 2.59 2.45
C ASP A 98 18.09 1.61 3.29
N ASP A 99 16.83 1.94 3.59
CA ASP A 99 15.94 1.06 4.35
C ASP A 99 15.19 0.08 3.44
N TYR A 100 15.11 0.37 2.13
CA TYR A 100 14.23 -0.32 1.19
C TYR A 100 14.40 -1.84 1.19
N TYR A 101 15.64 -2.34 1.22
CA TYR A 101 15.90 -3.78 1.26
C TYR A 101 15.30 -4.45 2.50
N TYR A 102 15.54 -3.86 3.68
CA TYR A 102 15.04 -4.40 4.95
C TYR A 102 13.54 -4.19 5.11
N ALA A 103 13.02 -3.05 4.65
CA ALA A 103 11.60 -2.76 4.58
C ALA A 103 10.87 -3.79 3.70
N LYS A 104 11.39 -4.10 2.51
CA LYS A 104 10.79 -5.10 1.60
C LYS A 104 10.78 -6.49 2.23
N LYS A 105 11.87 -6.86 2.93
CA LYS A 105 11.97 -8.13 3.65
C LYS A 105 10.96 -8.22 4.80
N LEU A 106 10.81 -7.16 5.59
CA LEU A 106 9.85 -7.11 6.69
C LEU A 106 8.41 -7.15 6.18
N ARG A 107 8.09 -6.35 5.15
CA ARG A 107 6.80 -6.35 4.44
C ARG A 107 6.41 -7.77 4.01
N LYS A 108 7.31 -8.44 3.27
CA LYS A 108 7.08 -9.81 2.79
C LYS A 108 6.78 -10.76 3.95
N LYS A 109 7.58 -10.71 5.01
CA LYS A 109 7.38 -11.54 6.21
C LYS A 109 6.02 -11.30 6.86
N ILE A 110 5.62 -10.05 7.05
CA ILE A 110 4.31 -9.71 7.65
C ILE A 110 3.16 -10.23 6.77
N ILE A 111 3.24 -10.04 5.46
CA ILE A 111 2.22 -10.52 4.51
C ILE A 111 2.08 -12.05 4.55
N GLU A 112 3.21 -12.77 4.54
CA GLU A 112 3.24 -14.24 4.56
C GLU A 112 2.72 -14.80 5.90
N GLU A 113 3.22 -14.29 7.03
CA GLU A 113 2.85 -14.77 8.37
C GLU A 113 1.37 -14.51 8.69
N ASN A 114 0.81 -13.41 8.18
CA ASN A 114 -0.58 -13.03 8.40
C ASN A 114 -1.50 -13.46 7.24
N LYS A 115 -1.00 -14.14 6.20
CA LYS A 115 -1.79 -14.54 5.02
C LYS A 115 -2.61 -13.37 4.46
N ILE A 116 -1.97 -12.22 4.29
CA ILE A 116 -2.62 -11.01 3.78
C ILE A 116 -2.80 -11.13 2.27
N THR A 117 -4.03 -11.02 1.79
CA THR A 117 -4.37 -11.09 0.36
C THR A 117 -5.03 -9.81 -0.14
N SER A 118 -5.62 -9.00 0.74
CA SER A 118 -6.26 -7.73 0.38
C SER A 118 -5.23 -6.63 0.15
N GLN A 119 -5.35 -5.90 -0.95
CA GLN A 119 -4.52 -4.71 -1.25
C GLN A 119 -4.64 -3.65 -0.14
N THR A 120 -5.83 -3.46 0.43
CA THR A 120 -6.05 -2.53 1.53
C THR A 120 -5.21 -2.92 2.76
N GLU A 121 -5.19 -4.21 3.12
CA GLU A 121 -4.33 -4.70 4.20
C GLU A 121 -2.84 -4.53 3.86
N MET A 122 -2.44 -4.76 2.60
CA MET A 122 -1.06 -4.55 2.15
C MET A 122 -0.61 -3.09 2.29
N ILE A 123 -1.47 -2.12 1.96
CA ILE A 123 -1.18 -0.69 2.16
C ILE A 123 -0.96 -0.38 3.65
N ILE A 124 -1.78 -0.96 4.53
CA ILE A 124 -1.64 -0.77 5.98
C ILE A 124 -0.32 -1.36 6.49
N VAL A 125 0.09 -2.52 5.95
CA VAL A 125 1.42 -3.09 6.21
C VAL A 125 2.52 -2.15 5.74
N ASP A 126 2.42 -1.58 4.53
CA ASP A 126 3.40 -0.63 4.02
C ASP A 126 3.53 0.59 4.95
N MET A 127 2.40 1.14 5.42
CA MET A 127 2.38 2.24 6.40
C MET A 127 3.09 1.87 7.71
N ALA A 128 2.84 0.67 8.24
CA ALA A 128 3.49 0.19 9.46
C ALA A 128 5.00 0.01 9.25
N VAL A 129 5.42 -0.62 8.16
CA VAL A 129 6.83 -0.86 7.85
C VAL A 129 7.58 0.47 7.66
N ILE A 130 7.05 1.39 6.85
CA ILE A 130 7.69 2.68 6.59
C ILE A 130 7.83 3.50 7.88
N SER A 131 6.77 3.58 8.69
CA SER A 131 6.81 4.33 9.95
C SER A 131 7.79 3.72 10.96
N TYR A 132 7.94 2.40 10.99
CA TYR A 132 8.93 1.71 11.80
C TYR A 132 10.37 2.07 11.38
N PHE A 133 10.70 1.99 10.09
CA PHE A 133 12.04 2.34 9.61
C PHE A 133 12.34 3.83 9.78
N ARG A 134 11.34 4.70 9.57
CA ARG A 134 11.45 6.14 9.83
C ARG A 134 11.75 6.40 11.31
N TYR A 135 11.08 5.70 12.23
CA TYR A 135 11.38 5.76 13.66
C TYR A 135 12.83 5.38 13.95
N LEU A 136 13.29 4.19 13.51
CA LEU A 136 14.66 3.73 13.74
C LEU A 136 15.72 4.72 13.24
N ARG A 137 15.52 5.23 12.03
CA ARG A 137 16.44 6.17 11.39
C ARG A 137 16.53 7.48 12.17
N ILE A 138 15.38 8.05 12.54
CA ILE A 138 15.36 9.32 13.28
C ILE A 138 15.96 9.12 14.68
N SER A 139 15.63 8.02 15.37
CA SER A 139 16.22 7.69 16.66
C SER A 139 17.75 7.54 16.56
N SER A 140 18.27 6.93 15.50
CA SER A 140 19.72 6.83 15.28
C SER A 140 20.37 8.21 15.11
N VAL A 141 19.76 9.11 14.33
CA VAL A 141 20.26 10.49 14.14
C VAL A 141 20.20 11.26 15.45
N GLN A 142 19.15 11.07 16.25
CA GLN A 142 18.99 11.71 17.55
C GLN A 142 20.14 11.37 18.50
N VAL A 143 20.50 10.07 18.61
CA VAL A 143 21.60 9.62 19.46
C VAL A 143 22.92 10.31 19.07
N GLN A 144 23.17 10.47 17.77
CA GLN A 144 24.35 11.18 17.26
C GLN A 144 24.32 12.69 17.55
N LEU A 145 23.14 13.31 17.52
CA LEU A 145 22.99 14.73 17.83
C LEU A 145 23.19 15.01 19.33
N VAL A 146 22.67 14.14 20.19
CA VAL A 146 22.84 14.27 21.65
C VAL A 146 24.31 14.19 22.04
N SER A 147 25.08 13.26 21.45
CA SER A 147 26.51 13.14 21.74
C SER A 147 27.32 14.36 21.28
N GLN A 148 26.91 15.01 20.19
CA GLN A 148 27.51 16.27 19.73
C GLN A 148 27.10 17.49 20.56
N ILE A 149 25.89 17.51 21.12
CA ILE A 149 25.41 18.64 21.94
C ILE A 149 26.17 18.74 23.26
N ALA A 150 26.57 17.61 23.85
CA ALA A 150 27.31 17.57 25.11
C ALA A 150 28.64 18.35 25.07
N THR A 151 29.22 18.57 23.88
CA THR A 151 30.49 19.27 23.70
C THR A 151 30.35 20.72 23.24
N LEU A 152 29.13 21.23 23.06
CA LEU A 152 28.87 22.55 22.50
C LEU A 152 28.59 23.60 23.57
N THR A 153 29.14 24.79 23.37
CA THR A 153 28.85 25.97 24.19
C THR A 153 28.58 27.19 23.29
N GLY A 154 27.88 28.19 23.82
CA GLY A 154 27.65 29.45 23.11
C GLY A 154 26.63 29.39 21.98
N LYS A 155 26.89 30.11 20.88
CA LYS A 155 25.91 30.42 19.82
C LYS A 155 25.44 29.21 19.01
N ASP A 156 26.21 28.12 18.97
CA ASP A 156 25.89 26.91 18.20
C ASP A 156 24.97 25.94 18.95
N LEU A 157 24.76 26.14 20.25
CA LEU A 157 23.96 25.26 21.09
C LEU A 157 22.45 25.37 20.76
N GLN A 158 21.93 26.60 20.69
CA GLN A 158 20.49 26.84 20.56
C GLN A 158 19.88 26.28 19.26
N PRO A 159 20.49 26.44 18.07
CA PRO A 159 19.98 25.83 16.83
C PRO A 159 19.93 24.30 16.91
N LYS A 160 20.95 23.65 17.49
CA LYS A 160 20.99 22.19 17.62
C LYS A 160 19.98 21.66 18.63
N VAL A 161 19.77 22.36 19.74
CA VAL A 161 18.70 22.03 20.69
C VAL A 161 17.32 22.14 20.04
N ASN A 162 17.09 23.15 19.20
CA ASN A 162 15.83 23.28 18.46
C ASN A 162 15.65 22.13 17.45
N LEU A 163 16.72 21.74 16.74
CA LEU A 163 16.70 20.60 15.83
C LEU A 163 16.40 19.29 16.57
N LEU A 164 17.00 19.07 17.74
CA LEU A 164 16.73 17.92 18.59
C LEU A 164 15.24 17.81 18.96
N LYS A 165 14.63 18.91 19.39
CA LYS A 165 13.19 18.98 19.69
C LYS A 165 12.31 18.64 18.49
N GLN A 166 12.73 18.99 17.27
CA GLN A 166 11.99 18.61 16.06
C GLN A 166 12.11 17.12 15.78
N TYR A 167 13.29 16.53 15.99
CA TYR A 167 13.47 15.08 15.87
C TYR A 167 12.63 14.31 16.89
N ASP A 168 12.57 14.75 18.16
CA ASP A 168 11.68 14.16 19.18
C ASP A 168 10.23 14.09 18.70
N ARG A 169 9.70 15.19 18.17
CA ARG A 169 8.33 15.24 17.62
C ARG A 169 8.13 14.26 16.46
N GLN A 170 9.12 14.12 15.59
CA GLN A 170 9.07 13.20 14.45
C GLN A 170 9.20 11.74 14.88
N ILE A 171 9.97 11.44 15.92
CA ILE A 171 10.05 10.10 16.54
C ILE A 171 8.68 9.72 17.09
N GLU A 172 8.07 10.59 17.88
CA GLU A 172 6.74 10.34 18.43
C GLU A 172 5.68 10.17 17.33
N ALA A 173 5.70 11.02 16.30
CA ALA A 173 4.77 10.92 15.18
C ALA A 173 4.93 9.60 14.42
N SER A 174 6.18 9.16 14.18
CA SER A 174 6.49 7.89 13.53
C SER A 174 6.05 6.70 14.38
N TYR A 175 6.32 6.74 15.68
CA TYR A 175 5.89 5.71 16.61
C TYR A 175 4.36 5.62 16.69
N ARG A 176 3.66 6.75 16.83
CA ARG A 176 2.19 6.78 16.82
C ARG A 176 1.62 6.21 15.52
N GLN A 177 2.16 6.62 14.37
CA GLN A 177 1.72 6.09 13.08
C GLN A 177 1.94 4.57 13.00
N PHE A 178 3.08 4.07 13.45
CA PHE A 178 3.36 2.63 13.51
C PHE A 178 2.33 1.88 14.36
N ILE A 179 2.10 2.34 15.59
CA ILE A 179 1.12 1.73 16.50
C ILE A 179 -0.28 1.79 15.91
N SER A 180 -0.70 2.93 15.36
CA SER A 180 -2.02 3.06 14.72
C SER A 180 -2.19 2.10 13.55
N SER A 181 -1.19 1.97 12.66
CA SER A 181 -1.26 1.03 11.53
C SER A 181 -1.34 -0.42 12.00
N VAL A 182 -0.56 -0.80 13.02
CA VAL A 182 -0.60 -2.16 13.59
C VAL A 182 -1.95 -2.43 14.27
N THR A 183 -2.48 -1.48 15.03
CA THR A 183 -3.78 -1.60 15.69
C THR A 183 -4.90 -1.73 14.66
N PHE A 184 -4.90 -0.89 13.63
CA PHE A 184 -5.91 -0.94 12.58
C PHE A 184 -5.87 -2.27 11.80
N LEU A 185 -4.68 -2.79 11.51
CA LEU A 185 -4.53 -4.12 10.91
C LEU A 185 -5.11 -5.23 11.80
N LYS A 186 -4.92 -5.14 13.13
CA LYS A 186 -5.53 -6.08 14.08
C LYS A 186 -7.04 -5.95 14.09
N GLU A 187 -7.58 -4.74 14.10
CA GLU A 187 -9.03 -4.48 14.14
C GLU A 187 -9.74 -4.99 12.89
N ILE A 188 -9.20 -4.76 11.70
CA ILE A 188 -9.76 -5.28 10.43
C ILE A 188 -9.85 -6.81 10.44
N ARG A 189 -8.89 -7.46 11.10
CA ARG A 189 -8.80 -8.92 11.17
C ARG A 189 -9.52 -9.51 12.38
N GLN A 190 -10.05 -8.69 13.28
CA GLN A 190 -10.92 -9.19 14.35
C GLN A 190 -12.25 -9.66 13.74
N PRO A 191 -12.80 -10.80 14.22
CA PRO A 191 -14.11 -11.26 13.76
C PRO A 191 -15.18 -10.20 14.07
N LYS A 192 -16.09 -9.98 13.13
CA LYS A 192 -17.21 -9.04 13.32
C LYS A 192 -18.01 -9.45 14.56
N LEU A 193 -18.05 -8.56 15.55
CA LEU A 193 -18.92 -8.69 16.72
C LEU A 193 -20.37 -8.59 16.25
N ASN A 194 -21.01 -9.74 15.99
CA ASN A 194 -22.44 -9.82 15.74
C ASN A 194 -23.21 -9.62 17.05
N VAL A 195 -23.20 -8.40 17.58
CA VAL A 195 -24.05 -8.04 18.71
C VAL A 195 -25.47 -7.92 18.19
N LYS A 196 -26.26 -8.99 18.31
CA LYS A 196 -27.72 -8.88 18.21
C LYS A 196 -28.19 -8.05 19.41
N ILE A 197 -28.33 -6.74 19.23
CA ILE A 197 -29.02 -5.89 20.21
C ILE A 197 -30.49 -6.29 20.17
N GLN A 198 -30.88 -7.25 21.01
CA GLN A 198 -32.28 -7.49 21.33
C GLN A 198 -32.71 -6.38 22.29
N SER A 199 -33.04 -5.20 21.77
CA SER A 199 -33.77 -4.22 22.56
C SER A 199 -35.18 -4.76 22.81
N LYS A 200 -35.36 -5.45 23.94
CA LYS A 200 -36.68 -5.62 24.55
C LYS A 200 -37.10 -4.23 25.07
N GLU A 201 -37.60 -3.37 24.19
CA GLU A 201 -38.50 -2.31 24.62
C GLU A 201 -39.83 -2.95 25.00
N THR A 202 -39.88 -3.50 26.20
CA THR A 202 -41.10 -3.86 26.90
C THR A 202 -41.13 -3.00 28.15
N PHE A 203 -42.22 -2.23 28.31
CA PHE A 203 -42.56 -1.32 29.43
C PHE A 203 -41.73 -0.02 29.43
N VAL A 204 -42.24 1.21 29.25
CA VAL A 204 -43.50 1.84 29.68
C VAL A 204 -43.82 3.01 28.73
N ALA A 205 -44.72 2.82 27.76
CA ALA A 205 -45.22 3.92 26.93
C ALA A 205 -46.67 3.67 26.46
N ARG A 206 -47.53 3.21 27.36
CA ARG A 206 -48.99 3.25 27.19
C ARG A 206 -49.61 3.45 28.57
N ASN A 207 -49.88 4.71 28.90
CA ASN A 207 -50.88 5.21 29.87
C ASN A 207 -50.49 6.58 30.46
N GLN A 208 -49.92 7.50 29.68
CA GLN A 208 -50.18 8.92 29.95
C GLN A 208 -51.53 9.27 29.33
N GLN A 209 -52.59 8.87 30.03
CA GLN A 209 -53.89 9.49 29.89
C GLN A 209 -53.72 10.95 30.33
N PHE A 210 -53.72 11.87 29.36
CA PHE A 210 -53.98 13.27 29.66
C PHE A 210 -55.44 13.37 30.13
N ASN A 211 -55.65 13.42 31.45
CA ASN A 211 -56.88 13.97 32.00
C ASN A 211 -56.93 15.45 31.60
N LYS A 212 -57.62 15.75 30.49
CA LYS A 212 -58.20 17.08 30.28
C LYS A 212 -59.53 17.09 31.01
N ASN A 213 -59.56 17.69 32.20
CA ASN A 213 -60.75 18.26 32.79
C ASN A 213 -60.35 19.54 33.53
N SER A 214 -61.21 20.56 33.38
CA SER A 214 -61.14 21.95 33.86
C SER A 214 -60.44 22.94 32.93
#